data_AF-A0A2W4RBI8-F1
#
_entry.id   AF-A0A2W4RBI8-F1
#
_cell.length_a   1.000
_cell.length_b   1.000
_cell.length_c   1.000
_cell.angle_alpha   90.00
_cell.angle_beta   90.00
_cell.angle_gamma   90.00
#
_symmetry.space_group_name_H-M   'P 1'
#
loop_
_entity.id
_entity.type
_entity.pdbx_description
1 polymer ?
#
loop_
_entity_poly.entity_id
_entity_poly.type
_entity_poly.pdbx_seq_one_letter_code
_entity_poly.pdbx_strand_id
1 'polypeptide(L)'
;MQITYGRDGLLYATVLENGTRNGAVYRLNTDGSAERYSGDLVSPVGLAFQPGSDVLYVSARQTLEAGGGVWRVPPGGGEPEPVVTDLPCCLTLVDNQPNGLAFGPDGYLYLGVGSTTDQAEPPPGPASPYAEVADYEATILRIHPHTGEIEVFARGIRNPYDLTFTSDGQMYASDTGIFLGPGDRLLAVNEGRHYGWPYYRERGCDNCPPRPPNLTIEDDLLPLRDHSLPRGLVAYTATQFPENYFDSLFVTLWNSVRDGQRVVRVDPKRVPRNPAAAGYTPEPFVTGLIRPIDVAIAPDGSLVVADYIYGHVWQVSYAGAP
;
A
#
# COMPACT_ATOMS: atom_id res chain seq x y z
N MET A 1 1.50 1.70 -8.33
CA MET A 1 2.92 1.66 -8.69
C MET A 1 3.70 2.04 -7.44
N GLN A 2 4.81 1.37 -7.21
CA GLN A 2 5.68 1.56 -6.07
C GLN A 2 7.14 1.63 -6.50
N ILE A 3 8.01 2.01 -5.56
CA ILE A 3 9.45 2.07 -5.68
C ILE A 3 10.13 1.32 -4.53
N THR A 4 11.28 0.69 -4.80
CA THR A 4 12.13 0.08 -3.76
C THR A 4 13.59 0.16 -4.16
N TYR A 5 14.50 0.12 -3.19
CA TYR A 5 15.92 0.00 -3.46
C TYR A 5 16.37 -1.47 -3.48
N GLY A 6 17.22 -1.80 -4.44
CA GLY A 6 17.96 -3.06 -4.48
C GLY A 6 19.23 -3.01 -3.64
N ARG A 7 19.85 -4.17 -3.43
CA ARG A 7 21.13 -4.28 -2.69
C ARG A 7 22.30 -3.67 -3.46
N ASP A 8 22.15 -3.47 -4.76
CA ASP A 8 23.07 -2.74 -5.62
C ASP A 8 22.99 -1.20 -5.43
N GLY A 9 22.06 -0.74 -4.60
CA GLY A 9 21.85 0.68 -4.30
C GLY A 9 21.07 1.43 -5.39
N LEU A 10 20.52 0.71 -6.38
CA LEU A 10 19.70 1.30 -7.44
C LEU A 10 18.22 1.29 -7.07
N LEU A 11 17.48 2.25 -7.65
CA LEU A 11 16.05 2.38 -7.45
C LEU A 11 15.30 1.54 -8.48
N TYR A 12 14.34 0.76 -8.03
CA TYR A 12 13.46 -0.05 -8.86
C TYR A 12 12.04 0.48 -8.74
N ALA A 13 11.29 0.45 -9.83
CA ALA A 13 9.92 0.93 -9.89
C ALA A 13 9.06 0.00 -10.74
N THR A 14 7.82 -0.26 -10.32
CA THR A 14 6.79 -0.77 -11.23
C THR A 14 6.32 0.38 -12.13
N VAL A 15 6.32 0.18 -13.44
CA VAL A 15 5.96 1.20 -14.42
C VAL A 15 4.92 0.65 -15.38
N LEU A 16 3.88 1.45 -15.65
CA LEU A 16 2.92 1.20 -16.73
C LEU A 16 3.46 1.73 -18.05
N GLU A 17 3.35 0.94 -19.12
CA GLU A 17 3.94 1.22 -20.42
C GLU A 17 2.88 1.71 -21.41
N ASN A 18 3.27 2.68 -22.25
CA ASN A 18 2.49 3.17 -23.42
C ASN A 18 1.07 3.67 -23.08
N GLY A 19 0.85 4.16 -21.86
CA GLY A 19 -0.48 4.59 -21.40
C GLY A 19 -1.48 3.44 -21.24
N THR A 20 -0.98 2.20 -21.19
CA THR A 20 -1.78 0.99 -20.95
C THR A 20 -1.72 0.58 -19.49
N ARG A 21 -2.43 -0.49 -19.14
CA ARG A 21 -2.26 -1.16 -17.85
C ARG A 21 -1.18 -2.22 -17.86
N ASN A 22 -0.60 -2.57 -19.01
CA ASN A 22 0.55 -3.46 -19.04
C ASN A 22 1.80 -2.68 -18.67
N GLY A 23 2.75 -3.36 -18.06
CA GLY A 23 3.94 -2.72 -17.51
C GLY A 23 5.03 -3.73 -17.19
N ALA A 24 6.06 -3.24 -16.51
CA ALA A 24 7.19 -4.02 -16.05
C ALA A 24 7.86 -3.33 -14.85
N VAL A 25 8.86 -4.00 -14.29
CA VAL A 25 9.81 -3.36 -13.38
C VAL A 25 10.89 -2.66 -14.20
N TYR A 26 11.18 -1.41 -13.85
CA TYR A 26 12.31 -0.65 -14.36
C TYR A 26 13.32 -0.41 -13.24
N ARG A 27 14.59 -0.39 -13.61
CA ARG A 27 15.71 0.00 -12.77
C ARG A 27 16.21 1.38 -13.21
N LEU A 28 16.36 2.29 -12.26
CA LEU A 28 16.88 3.63 -12.48
C LEU A 28 18.39 3.64 -12.20
N ASN A 29 19.17 4.02 -13.20
CA ASN A 29 20.62 4.14 -13.14
C ASN A 29 21.03 5.44 -12.46
N THR A 30 22.27 5.49 -11.96
CA THR A 30 22.82 6.66 -11.29
C THR A 30 22.96 7.89 -12.20
N ASP A 31 22.95 7.70 -13.52
CA ASP A 31 22.97 8.78 -14.51
C ASP A 31 21.57 9.33 -14.84
N GLY A 32 20.52 8.80 -14.19
CA GLY A 32 19.13 9.18 -14.38
C GLY A 32 18.44 8.48 -15.55
N SER A 33 19.14 7.62 -16.30
CA SER A 33 18.50 6.74 -17.28
C SER A 33 17.75 5.60 -16.59
N ALA A 34 16.72 5.06 -17.24
CA ALA A 34 16.00 3.89 -16.76
C ALA A 34 16.10 2.77 -17.79
N GLU A 35 16.24 1.54 -17.32
CA GLU A 35 16.18 0.36 -18.16
C GLU A 35 15.18 -0.66 -17.61
N ARG A 36 14.63 -1.47 -18.51
CA ARG A 36 13.67 -2.49 -18.14
C ARG A 36 14.39 -3.63 -17.44
N TYR A 37 13.86 -4.05 -16.29
CA TYR A 37 14.44 -5.09 -15.44
C TYR A 37 13.65 -6.41 -15.52
N SER A 38 12.34 -6.36 -15.74
CA SER A 38 11.51 -7.58 -15.85
C SER A 38 10.92 -7.79 -17.24
N GLY A 39 10.41 -9.00 -17.47
CA GLY A 39 9.39 -9.29 -18.48
C GLY A 39 8.06 -8.58 -18.19
N ASP A 40 7.05 -8.89 -18.99
CA ASP A 40 5.74 -8.24 -18.97
C ASP A 40 4.94 -8.59 -17.70
N LEU A 41 4.24 -7.60 -17.16
CA LEU A 41 3.31 -7.72 -16.04
C LEU A 41 2.03 -6.95 -16.34
N VAL A 42 0.89 -7.47 -15.90
CA VAL A 42 -0.40 -6.80 -16.08
C VAL A 42 -0.73 -5.98 -14.84
N SER A 43 -0.79 -4.66 -14.97
CA SER A 43 -1.10 -3.71 -13.89
C SER A 43 -0.23 -3.93 -12.63
N PRO A 44 1.12 -3.95 -12.76
CA PRO A 44 2.02 -4.11 -11.62
C PRO A 44 1.90 -2.93 -10.66
N VAL A 45 1.86 -3.22 -9.35
CA VAL A 45 1.71 -2.18 -8.32
C VAL A 45 2.81 -2.22 -7.28
N GLY A 46 2.88 -3.29 -6.49
CA GLY A 46 3.80 -3.37 -5.36
C GLY A 46 5.06 -4.13 -5.69
N LEU A 47 6.16 -3.80 -5.02
CA LEU A 47 7.42 -4.53 -5.17
C LEU A 47 8.29 -4.48 -3.92
N ALA A 48 8.97 -5.59 -3.62
CA ALA A 48 9.95 -5.67 -2.54
C ALA A 48 11.00 -6.75 -2.81
N PHE A 49 12.25 -6.45 -2.49
CA PHE A 49 13.31 -7.46 -2.50
C PHE A 49 13.19 -8.35 -1.27
N GLN A 50 13.42 -9.65 -1.46
CA GLN A 50 13.51 -10.58 -0.35
C GLN A 50 14.76 -10.27 0.49
N PRO A 51 14.63 -10.17 1.83
CA PRO A 51 15.74 -9.87 2.71
C PRO A 51 16.91 -10.83 2.50
N GLY A 52 18.10 -10.28 2.31
CA GLY A 52 19.31 -11.07 2.13
C GLY A 52 19.49 -11.68 0.74
N SER A 53 18.65 -11.36 -0.25
CA SER A 53 18.80 -11.81 -1.65
C SER A 53 18.54 -10.67 -2.65
N ASP A 54 18.75 -10.95 -3.93
CA ASP A 54 18.41 -10.07 -5.05
C ASP A 54 17.14 -10.55 -5.79
N VAL A 55 16.34 -11.41 -5.14
CA VAL A 55 15.04 -11.87 -5.67
C VAL A 55 14.01 -10.80 -5.38
N LEU A 56 13.37 -10.29 -6.44
CA LEU A 56 12.34 -9.27 -6.35
C LEU A 56 10.96 -9.91 -6.43
N TYR A 57 10.05 -9.51 -5.55
CA TYR A 57 8.64 -9.90 -5.61
C TYR A 57 7.83 -8.71 -6.08
N VAL A 58 6.85 -8.96 -6.95
CA VAL A 58 6.00 -7.93 -7.56
C VAL A 58 4.55 -8.37 -7.49
N SER A 59 3.65 -7.52 -7.03
CA SER A 59 2.21 -7.75 -7.14
C SER A 59 1.69 -7.17 -8.45
N ALA A 60 0.77 -7.91 -9.07
CA ALA A 60 0.17 -7.54 -10.34
C ALA A 60 -1.18 -8.26 -10.52
N ARG A 61 -1.80 -8.07 -11.68
CA ARG A 61 -2.90 -8.89 -12.17
C ARG A 61 -2.38 -10.02 -13.05
N GLN A 62 -3.18 -11.06 -13.19
CA GLN A 62 -3.00 -12.10 -14.20
C GLN A 62 -3.49 -11.62 -15.56
N THR A 63 -4.68 -11.03 -15.59
CA THR A 63 -5.30 -10.45 -16.78
C THR A 63 -5.84 -9.06 -16.45
N LEU A 64 -6.30 -8.30 -17.43
CA LEU A 64 -6.84 -6.96 -17.16
C LEU A 64 -8.16 -7.04 -16.38
N GLU A 65 -8.92 -8.13 -16.59
CA GLU A 65 -10.28 -8.32 -16.14
C GLU A 65 -10.40 -9.22 -14.90
N ALA A 66 -9.45 -10.13 -14.67
CA ALA A 66 -9.56 -11.13 -13.62
C ALA A 66 -8.21 -11.61 -13.08
N GLY A 67 -8.21 -11.92 -11.79
CA GLY A 67 -7.12 -12.60 -11.10
C GLY A 67 -5.98 -11.64 -10.74
N GLY A 68 -5.63 -11.60 -9.46
CA GLY A 68 -4.44 -10.96 -8.93
C GLY A 68 -3.39 -11.98 -8.53
N GLY A 69 -2.18 -11.52 -8.20
CA GLY A 69 -1.14 -12.42 -7.73
C GLY A 69 0.13 -11.75 -7.23
N VAL A 70 1.13 -12.59 -7.03
CA VAL A 70 2.52 -12.21 -6.76
C VAL A 70 3.42 -12.97 -7.72
N TRP A 71 4.36 -12.27 -8.32
CA TRP A 71 5.39 -12.82 -9.20
C TRP A 71 6.76 -12.58 -8.61
N ARG A 72 7.67 -13.54 -8.84
CA ARG A 72 9.08 -13.47 -8.53
C ARG A 72 9.83 -13.07 -9.80
N VAL A 73 10.67 -12.05 -9.74
CA VAL A 73 11.64 -11.71 -10.77
C VAL A 73 13.01 -12.21 -10.29
N PRO A 74 13.73 -13.03 -11.09
CA PRO A 74 15.00 -13.60 -10.65
C PRO A 74 16.10 -12.53 -10.52
N PRO A 75 17.20 -12.82 -9.77
CA PRO A 75 18.35 -11.95 -9.69
C PRO A 75 18.90 -11.59 -11.08
N GLY A 76 19.14 -10.31 -11.33
CA GLY A 76 19.59 -9.81 -12.63
C GLY A 76 18.46 -9.50 -13.61
N GLY A 77 17.20 -9.75 -13.24
CA GLY A 77 16.03 -9.45 -14.07
C GLY A 77 15.60 -10.61 -14.97
N GLY A 78 14.56 -10.37 -15.76
CA GLY A 78 14.01 -11.36 -16.71
C GLY A 78 12.53 -11.69 -16.45
N GLU A 79 12.10 -12.85 -16.95
CA GLU A 79 10.70 -13.26 -16.94
C GLU A 79 10.18 -13.47 -15.51
N PRO A 80 9.07 -12.82 -15.12
CA PRO A 80 8.44 -13.04 -13.82
C PRO A 80 7.82 -14.44 -13.73
N GLU A 81 8.05 -15.12 -12.61
CA GLU A 81 7.47 -16.43 -12.33
C GLU A 81 6.37 -16.33 -11.26
N PRO A 82 5.20 -16.96 -11.45
CA PRO A 82 4.10 -16.86 -10.48
C PRO A 82 4.47 -17.53 -9.15
N VAL A 83 4.15 -16.85 -8.05
CA VAL A 83 4.25 -17.37 -6.67
C VAL A 83 2.86 -17.64 -6.12
N VAL A 84 1.95 -16.67 -6.29
CA VAL A 84 0.53 -16.77 -5.91
C VAL A 84 -0.31 -16.24 -7.07
N THR A 85 -1.42 -16.91 -7.33
CA THR A 85 -2.36 -16.62 -8.41
C THR A 85 -3.79 -16.60 -7.88
N ASP A 86 -4.72 -16.13 -8.71
CA ASP A 86 -6.16 -16.22 -8.50
C ASP A 86 -6.67 -15.44 -7.28
N LEU A 87 -5.93 -14.38 -6.89
CA LEU A 87 -6.39 -13.44 -5.87
C LEU A 87 -7.53 -12.56 -6.39
N PRO A 88 -8.43 -12.07 -5.51
CA PRO A 88 -9.52 -11.17 -5.90
C PRO A 88 -9.05 -9.92 -6.65
N CYS A 89 -9.63 -9.71 -7.83
CA CYS A 89 -9.40 -8.63 -8.80
C CYS A 89 -10.29 -8.91 -10.03
N CYS A 90 -10.78 -7.96 -10.82
CA CYS A 90 -10.86 -6.51 -10.68
C CYS A 90 -12.17 -6.09 -11.36
N LEU A 91 -13.24 -5.85 -10.59
CA LEU A 91 -14.54 -5.50 -11.17
C LEU A 91 -14.55 -4.02 -11.56
N THR A 92 -15.10 -3.71 -12.73
CA THR A 92 -14.83 -2.45 -13.45
C THR A 92 -15.24 -1.15 -12.76
N LEU A 93 -16.12 -1.18 -11.75
CA LEU A 93 -16.47 0.02 -10.97
C LEU A 93 -15.47 0.33 -9.85
N VAL A 94 -14.83 -0.70 -9.28
CA VAL A 94 -13.86 -0.58 -8.19
C VAL A 94 -12.53 -1.16 -8.64
N ASP A 95 -11.60 -0.26 -8.95
CA ASP A 95 -10.31 -0.59 -9.54
C ASP A 95 -9.23 -1.01 -8.51
N ASN A 96 -9.66 -1.71 -7.46
CA ASN A 96 -8.75 -2.28 -6.47
C ASN A 96 -8.21 -3.64 -6.96
N GLN A 97 -7.08 -4.03 -6.41
CA GLN A 97 -6.35 -5.25 -6.76
C GLN A 97 -5.37 -5.60 -5.62
N PRO A 98 -4.53 -6.64 -5.76
CA PRO A 98 -3.31 -6.73 -4.98
C PRO A 98 -2.44 -5.47 -5.16
N ASN A 99 -2.10 -4.82 -4.06
CA ASN A 99 -1.36 -3.55 -4.00
C ASN A 99 0.06 -3.76 -3.44
N GLY A 100 0.51 -2.90 -2.54
CA GLY A 100 1.83 -2.95 -1.92
C GLY A 100 2.11 -4.23 -1.15
N LEU A 101 3.39 -4.57 -1.11
CA LEU A 101 3.90 -5.75 -0.44
C LEU A 101 5.21 -5.43 0.27
N ALA A 102 5.42 -6.04 1.44
CA ALA A 102 6.67 -5.91 2.18
C ALA A 102 7.02 -7.23 2.88
N PHE A 103 8.30 -7.44 3.13
CA PHE A 103 8.73 -8.54 3.98
C PHE A 103 8.64 -8.15 5.45
N GLY A 104 8.01 -9.02 6.24
CA GLY A 104 8.00 -8.88 7.68
C GLY A 104 9.30 -9.33 8.33
N PRO A 105 9.51 -9.02 9.63
CA PRO A 105 10.67 -9.45 10.39
C PRO A 105 10.78 -10.97 10.55
N ASP A 106 9.69 -11.70 10.28
CA ASP A 106 9.60 -13.15 10.27
C ASP A 106 10.01 -13.80 8.94
N GLY A 107 10.33 -13.00 7.92
CA GLY A 107 10.71 -13.47 6.59
C GLY A 107 9.55 -13.85 5.67
N TYR A 108 8.30 -13.66 6.10
CA TYR A 108 7.13 -13.84 5.25
C TYR A 108 6.87 -12.59 4.41
N LEU A 109 6.21 -12.76 3.27
CA LEU A 109 5.74 -11.67 2.44
C LEU A 109 4.33 -11.26 2.88
N TYR A 110 4.12 -9.96 3.12
CA TYR A 110 2.80 -9.41 3.44
C TYR A 110 2.28 -8.63 2.26
N LEU A 111 1.02 -8.84 1.90
CA LEU A 111 0.39 -8.27 0.70
C LEU A 111 -0.97 -7.67 1.03
N GLY A 112 -1.18 -6.40 0.66
CA GLY A 112 -2.51 -5.81 0.69
C GLY A 112 -3.35 -6.25 -0.52
N VAL A 113 -4.55 -6.79 -0.27
CA VAL A 113 -5.54 -7.12 -1.30
C VAL A 113 -6.80 -6.28 -1.09
N GLY A 114 -7.11 -5.42 -2.04
CA GLY A 114 -8.29 -4.55 -1.95
C GLY A 114 -9.62 -5.26 -2.19
N SER A 115 -10.70 -4.56 -1.87
CA SER A 115 -12.08 -4.99 -2.08
C SER A 115 -12.45 -4.96 -3.56
N THR A 116 -13.27 -5.90 -4.02
CA THR A 116 -13.81 -5.94 -5.38
C THR A 116 -15.03 -5.04 -5.57
N THR A 117 -15.55 -4.50 -4.46
CA THR A 117 -16.73 -3.63 -4.40
C THR A 117 -16.43 -2.38 -3.55
N ASP A 118 -17.25 -1.34 -3.68
CA ASP A 118 -17.06 -0.10 -2.91
C ASP A 118 -17.63 -0.25 -1.49
N GLN A 119 -18.88 -0.69 -1.42
CA GLN A 119 -19.75 -0.73 -0.24
C GLN A 119 -20.36 -2.12 -0.01
N ALA A 120 -19.75 -3.17 -0.59
CA ALA A 120 -20.35 -4.49 -0.73
C ALA A 120 -21.69 -4.46 -1.48
N GLU A 121 -21.78 -3.61 -2.50
CA GLU A 121 -22.92 -3.58 -3.41
C GLU A 121 -23.03 -4.91 -4.18
N PRO A 122 -24.24 -5.47 -4.32
CA PRO A 122 -24.43 -6.72 -5.02
C PRO A 122 -24.13 -6.56 -6.52
N PRO A 123 -23.61 -7.60 -7.21
CA PRO A 123 -23.54 -7.59 -8.67
C PRO A 123 -24.95 -7.44 -9.29
N PRO A 124 -25.11 -7.25 -10.61
CA PRO A 124 -26.43 -7.27 -11.23
C PRO A 124 -27.13 -8.65 -11.10
N GLY A 125 -28.40 -8.67 -10.71
CA GLY A 125 -29.25 -9.88 -10.70
C GLY A 125 -29.29 -10.81 -9.46
N PRO A 126 -28.52 -10.65 -8.36
CA PRO A 126 -28.66 -11.47 -7.16
C PRO A 126 -29.89 -11.07 -6.33
N ALA A 127 -30.35 -12.03 -5.52
CA ALA A 127 -31.44 -11.84 -4.56
C ALA A 127 -30.98 -11.23 -3.22
N SER A 128 -29.67 -11.22 -2.94
CA SER A 128 -29.08 -10.66 -1.71
C SER A 128 -28.93 -9.14 -1.82
N PRO A 129 -29.20 -8.37 -0.75
CA PRO A 129 -28.98 -6.92 -0.75
C PRO A 129 -27.50 -6.51 -0.76
N TYR A 130 -26.57 -7.44 -0.50
CA TYR A 130 -25.12 -7.19 -0.44
C TYR A 130 -24.33 -8.30 -1.16
N ALA A 131 -23.17 -7.95 -1.69
CA ALA A 131 -22.18 -8.90 -2.19
C ALA A 131 -21.58 -9.72 -1.04
N GLU A 132 -21.24 -10.98 -1.35
CA GLU A 132 -20.40 -11.80 -0.48
C GLU A 132 -18.94 -11.39 -0.65
N VAL A 133 -18.25 -11.17 0.46
CA VAL A 133 -16.82 -10.84 0.47
C VAL A 133 -16.03 -12.13 0.26
N ALA A 134 -15.18 -12.18 -0.76
CA ALA A 134 -14.35 -13.36 -1.04
C ALA A 134 -13.25 -13.57 0.03
N ASP A 135 -12.74 -14.79 0.17
CA ASP A 135 -11.86 -15.18 1.29
C ASP A 135 -10.62 -14.29 1.51
N TYR A 136 -10.04 -13.78 0.43
CA TYR A 136 -8.86 -12.90 0.42
C TYR A 136 -9.16 -11.45 0.07
N GLU A 137 -10.44 -11.11 -0.13
CA GLU A 137 -10.86 -9.76 -0.46
C GLU A 137 -10.78 -8.85 0.77
N ALA A 138 -10.31 -7.61 0.59
CA ALA A 138 -10.20 -6.62 1.67
C ALA A 138 -9.37 -7.13 2.86
N THR A 139 -8.23 -7.76 2.56
CA THR A 139 -7.34 -8.39 3.54
C THR A 139 -5.91 -7.91 3.41
N ILE A 140 -5.13 -8.12 4.48
CA ILE A 140 -3.69 -8.26 4.38
C ILE A 140 -3.38 -9.75 4.49
N LEU A 141 -2.71 -10.30 3.50
CA LEU A 141 -2.25 -11.68 3.45
C LEU A 141 -0.83 -11.77 3.99
N ARG A 142 -0.49 -12.91 4.59
CA ARG A 142 0.87 -13.36 4.90
C ARG A 142 1.16 -14.57 4.03
N ILE A 143 2.24 -14.52 3.26
CA ILE A 143 2.54 -15.46 2.18
C ILE A 143 3.93 -16.04 2.42
N HIS A 144 4.05 -17.36 2.42
CA HIS A 144 5.34 -18.00 2.44
C HIS A 144 6.03 -17.85 1.07
N PRO A 145 7.17 -17.14 0.97
CA PRO A 145 7.69 -16.64 -0.31
C PRO A 145 8.10 -17.75 -1.29
N HIS A 146 8.44 -18.95 -0.80
CA HIS A 146 8.89 -20.05 -1.65
C HIS A 146 7.79 -21.05 -2.02
N THR A 147 6.78 -21.21 -1.16
CA THR A 147 5.71 -22.21 -1.35
C THR A 147 4.42 -21.57 -1.85
N GLY A 148 4.26 -20.25 -1.71
CA GLY A 148 3.03 -19.55 -2.02
C GLY A 148 1.89 -19.84 -1.05
N GLU A 149 2.16 -20.49 0.10
CA GLU A 149 1.15 -20.74 1.12
C GLU A 149 0.62 -19.43 1.71
N ILE A 150 -0.70 -19.31 1.82
CA ILE A 150 -1.39 -18.06 2.17
C ILE A 150 -2.07 -18.22 3.53
N GLU A 151 -1.84 -17.24 4.40
CA GLU A 151 -2.60 -17.02 5.62
C GLU A 151 -3.25 -15.62 5.56
N VAL A 152 -4.48 -15.49 6.04
CA VAL A 152 -5.10 -14.16 6.20
C VAL A 152 -4.62 -13.56 7.51
N PHE A 153 -3.79 -12.53 7.42
CA PHE A 153 -3.23 -11.84 8.59
C PHE A 153 -4.23 -10.87 9.22
N ALA A 154 -4.92 -10.07 8.41
CA ALA A 154 -5.94 -9.13 8.86
C ALA A 154 -7.06 -8.99 7.83
N ARG A 155 -8.26 -8.62 8.29
CA ARG A 155 -9.49 -8.52 7.47
C ARG A 155 -10.13 -7.14 7.56
N GLY A 156 -11.01 -6.84 6.62
CA GLY A 156 -11.87 -5.66 6.66
C GLY A 156 -11.13 -4.35 6.44
N ILE A 157 -10.09 -4.38 5.63
CA ILE A 157 -9.33 -3.21 5.17
C ILE A 157 -9.70 -3.03 3.71
N ARG A 158 -10.37 -1.92 3.35
CA ARG A 158 -11.03 -1.82 2.03
C ARG A 158 -10.01 -1.87 0.90
N ASN A 159 -8.96 -1.08 0.97
CA ASN A 159 -7.91 -1.04 -0.03
C ASN A 159 -6.57 -0.78 0.67
N PRO A 160 -5.98 -1.80 1.32
CA PRO A 160 -4.64 -1.72 1.88
C PRO A 160 -3.68 -1.45 0.73
N TYR A 161 -3.29 -0.19 0.54
CA TYR A 161 -2.53 0.22 -0.64
C TYR A 161 -1.04 -0.04 -0.44
N ASP A 162 -0.54 0.25 0.76
CA ASP A 162 0.83 -0.02 1.13
C ASP A 162 0.94 -0.39 2.61
N LEU A 163 2.02 -1.08 2.96
CA LEU A 163 2.28 -1.57 4.29
C LEU A 163 3.78 -1.54 4.62
N THR A 164 4.08 -1.30 5.88
CA THR A 164 5.46 -1.20 6.36
C THR A 164 5.57 -1.74 7.78
N PHE A 165 6.79 -2.03 8.21
CA PHE A 165 7.08 -2.46 9.57
C PHE A 165 8.00 -1.44 10.23
N THR A 166 7.66 -1.06 11.45
CA THR A 166 8.58 -0.33 12.33
C THR A 166 9.66 -1.26 12.88
N SER A 167 10.70 -0.67 13.48
CA SER A 167 11.88 -1.40 13.95
C SER A 167 11.57 -2.49 15.00
N ASP A 168 10.47 -2.34 15.75
CA ASP A 168 9.99 -3.30 16.75
C ASP A 168 9.07 -4.38 16.17
N GLY A 169 8.79 -4.33 14.86
CA GLY A 169 7.96 -5.29 14.15
C GLY A 169 6.47 -4.94 14.11
N GLN A 170 6.03 -3.78 14.61
CA GLN A 170 4.64 -3.35 14.42
C GLN A 170 4.38 -2.99 12.95
N MET A 171 3.37 -3.64 12.35
CA MET A 171 2.90 -3.36 11.00
C MET A 171 1.99 -2.13 10.97
N TYR A 172 2.18 -1.28 9.97
CA TYR A 172 1.25 -0.22 9.63
C TYR A 172 0.81 -0.35 8.18
N ALA A 173 -0.43 0.07 7.89
CA ALA A 173 -0.98 0.08 6.53
C ALA A 173 -1.72 1.37 6.22
N SER A 174 -1.64 1.81 4.96
CA SER A 174 -2.51 2.83 4.40
C SER A 174 -3.78 2.19 3.85
N ASP A 175 -4.94 2.78 4.13
CA ASP A 175 -6.22 2.29 3.64
C ASP A 175 -7.03 3.43 3.00
N THR A 176 -7.59 3.16 1.82
CA THR A 176 -8.46 4.08 1.10
C THR A 176 -9.92 3.73 1.34
N GLY A 177 -10.68 4.72 1.83
CA GLY A 177 -12.11 4.64 2.11
C GLY A 177 -13.00 4.55 0.88
N ILE A 178 -14.31 4.58 1.09
CA ILE A 178 -15.29 4.43 -0.01
C ILE A 178 -15.27 5.64 -0.96
N PHE A 179 -15.61 5.45 -2.24
CA PHE A 179 -15.38 6.43 -3.30
C PHE A 179 -15.94 7.84 -3.00
N LEU A 180 -17.18 7.91 -2.53
CA LEU A 180 -17.90 9.16 -2.22
C LEU A 180 -18.27 9.25 -0.73
N GLY A 181 -17.39 8.76 0.15
CA GLY A 181 -17.63 8.82 1.58
C GLY A 181 -16.38 8.56 2.43
N PRO A 182 -16.58 8.07 3.66
CA PRO A 182 -15.54 8.02 4.67
C PRO A 182 -14.55 6.87 4.47
N GLY A 183 -13.41 6.99 5.14
CA GLY A 183 -12.60 5.82 5.52
C GLY A 183 -11.16 5.84 5.04
N ASP A 184 -10.66 6.96 4.52
CA ASP A 184 -9.23 7.15 4.34
C ASP A 184 -8.55 7.18 5.72
N ARG A 185 -7.53 6.35 5.94
CA ARG A 185 -6.95 6.16 7.28
C ARG A 185 -5.57 5.52 7.25
N LEU A 186 -4.88 5.60 8.39
CA LEU A 186 -3.76 4.75 8.75
C LEU A 186 -4.19 3.73 9.80
N LEU A 187 -3.64 2.53 9.71
CA LEU A 187 -3.93 1.42 10.60
C LEU A 187 -2.65 0.93 11.28
N ALA A 188 -2.74 0.67 12.59
CA ALA A 188 -1.79 -0.22 13.28
C ALA A 188 -2.35 -1.65 13.14
N VAL A 189 -1.72 -2.44 12.28
CA VAL A 189 -2.26 -3.74 11.86
C VAL A 189 -1.81 -4.84 12.82
N ASN A 190 -2.76 -5.60 13.33
CA ASN A 190 -2.54 -6.70 14.26
C ASN A 190 -3.12 -8.00 13.68
N GLU A 191 -2.43 -9.11 13.96
CA GLU A 191 -2.84 -10.43 13.50
C GLU A 191 -4.25 -10.81 13.98
N GLY A 192 -5.04 -11.42 13.09
CA GLY A 192 -6.37 -11.94 13.36
C GLY A 192 -7.44 -10.86 13.57
N ARG A 193 -7.11 -9.58 13.35
CA ARG A 193 -8.03 -8.47 13.59
C ARG A 193 -8.84 -8.08 12.36
N HIS A 194 -9.95 -7.40 12.62
CA HIS A 194 -10.86 -6.89 11.59
C HIS A 194 -10.99 -5.37 11.68
N TYR A 195 -10.83 -4.68 10.56
CA TYR A 195 -10.76 -3.21 10.49
C TYR A 195 -12.03 -2.56 9.95
N GLY A 196 -13.08 -3.34 9.74
CA GLY A 196 -14.45 -2.86 9.72
C GLY A 196 -15.10 -2.75 8.35
N TRP A 197 -14.37 -2.75 7.23
CA TRP A 197 -15.00 -2.86 5.91
C TRP A 197 -15.58 -4.29 5.76
N PRO A 198 -16.77 -4.50 5.17
CA PRO A 198 -17.67 -3.51 4.56
C PRO A 198 -18.67 -2.86 5.53
N TYR A 199 -18.57 -3.10 6.83
CA TYR A 199 -19.53 -2.66 7.86
C TYR A 199 -19.37 -1.18 8.31
N TYR A 200 -19.39 -0.25 7.35
CA TYR A 200 -19.13 1.18 7.58
C TYR A 200 -20.36 2.02 7.95
N ARG A 201 -21.51 1.41 8.29
CA ARG A 201 -22.71 2.18 8.67
C ARG A 201 -22.48 3.20 9.78
N GLU A 202 -21.79 2.78 10.85
CA GLU A 202 -21.46 3.65 11.99
C GLU A 202 -20.46 4.76 11.63
N ARG A 203 -19.81 4.64 10.46
CA ARG A 203 -18.90 5.66 9.90
C ARG A 203 -19.62 6.61 8.94
N GLY A 204 -20.89 6.39 8.62
CA GLY A 204 -21.70 7.24 7.72
C GLY A 204 -21.98 6.64 6.34
N CYS A 205 -21.75 5.33 6.13
CA CYS A 205 -22.13 4.65 4.90
C CYS A 205 -23.50 3.95 5.06
N ASP A 206 -24.59 4.64 4.75
CA ASP A 206 -25.96 4.11 4.93
C ASP A 206 -26.23 2.82 4.12
N ASN A 207 -25.66 2.73 2.92
CA ASN A 207 -25.83 1.60 2.01
C ASN A 207 -24.94 0.41 2.35
N CYS A 208 -23.94 0.57 3.22
CA CYS A 208 -23.09 -0.53 3.63
C CYS A 208 -23.89 -1.58 4.43
N PRO A 209 -23.44 -2.84 4.52
CA PRO A 209 -24.08 -3.85 5.36
C PRO A 209 -24.01 -3.49 6.85
N PRO A 210 -25.00 -3.92 7.66
CA PRO A 210 -24.92 -3.78 9.11
C PRO A 210 -23.81 -4.66 9.68
N ARG A 211 -23.13 -4.16 10.71
CA ARG A 211 -22.11 -4.91 11.45
C ARG A 211 -22.72 -6.16 12.11
N PRO A 212 -22.12 -7.36 11.96
CA PRO A 212 -22.53 -8.53 12.71
C PRO A 212 -22.35 -8.32 14.23
N PRO A 213 -23.29 -8.73 15.08
CA PRO A 213 -23.25 -8.44 16.52
C PRO A 213 -21.97 -8.89 17.25
N ASN A 214 -21.35 -9.99 16.79
CA ASN A 214 -20.17 -10.59 17.43
C ASN A 214 -18.84 -10.20 16.76
N LEU A 215 -18.87 -9.33 15.74
CA LEU A 215 -17.65 -8.89 15.10
C LEU A 215 -17.02 -7.77 15.92
N THR A 216 -15.78 -7.96 16.38
CA THR A 216 -14.98 -6.87 16.98
C THR A 216 -14.24 -6.13 15.87
N ILE A 217 -14.36 -4.80 15.84
CA ILE A 217 -13.67 -3.93 14.90
C ILE A 217 -12.59 -3.20 15.69
N GLU A 218 -11.35 -3.26 15.20
CA GLU A 218 -10.24 -2.49 15.77
C GLU A 218 -10.36 -1.01 15.40
N ASP A 219 -9.87 -0.17 16.32
CA ASP A 219 -9.81 1.27 16.10
C ASP A 219 -8.75 1.60 15.02
N ASP A 220 -9.02 2.65 14.26
CA ASP A 220 -8.02 3.21 13.33
C ASP A 220 -6.87 3.82 14.14
N LEU A 221 -5.64 3.76 13.62
CA LEU A 221 -4.56 4.58 14.21
C LEU A 221 -4.92 6.06 14.03
N LEU A 222 -5.20 6.45 12.78
CA LEU A 222 -5.46 7.83 12.43
C LEU A 222 -6.43 7.89 11.25
N PRO A 223 -7.66 8.40 11.46
CA PRO A 223 -8.51 8.83 10.36
C PRO A 223 -7.81 9.96 9.60
N LEU A 224 -7.74 9.83 8.28
CA LEU A 224 -7.24 10.85 7.39
C LEU A 224 -8.42 11.60 6.77
N ARG A 225 -8.10 12.70 6.09
CA ARG A 225 -9.13 13.42 5.34
C ARG A 225 -9.68 12.50 4.25
N ASP A 226 -11.00 12.39 4.17
CA ASP A 226 -11.65 11.64 3.10
C ASP A 226 -11.23 12.14 1.72
N HIS A 227 -11.09 11.18 0.81
CA HIS A 227 -10.60 11.36 -0.55
C HIS A 227 -9.17 11.91 -0.64
N SER A 228 -8.37 11.87 0.42
CA SER A 228 -6.92 12.13 0.35
C SER A 228 -6.18 11.02 -0.39
N LEU A 229 -6.75 9.81 -0.39
CA LEU A 229 -6.23 8.60 -1.02
C LEU A 229 -4.81 8.31 -0.55
N PRO A 230 -4.62 7.87 0.72
CA PRO A 230 -3.31 7.50 1.21
C PRO A 230 -2.77 6.33 0.39
N ARG A 231 -1.57 6.49 -0.17
CA ARG A 231 -0.93 5.50 -1.05
C ARG A 231 0.32 4.93 -0.38
N GLY A 232 1.51 5.23 -0.89
CA GLY A 232 2.78 4.80 -0.32
C GLY A 232 2.97 5.18 1.14
N LEU A 233 3.60 4.28 1.87
CA LEU A 233 3.79 4.29 3.31
C LEU A 233 5.15 3.67 3.66
N VAL A 234 5.98 4.39 4.41
CA VAL A 234 7.23 3.82 4.94
C VAL A 234 7.47 4.23 6.39
N ALA A 235 7.90 3.28 7.22
CA ALA A 235 8.42 3.54 8.57
C ALA A 235 9.91 3.87 8.48
N TYR A 236 10.31 5.03 8.98
CA TYR A 236 11.68 5.51 8.86
C TYR A 236 12.62 4.84 9.85
N THR A 237 13.49 3.97 9.35
CA THR A 237 14.45 3.19 10.14
C THR A 237 15.92 3.52 9.83
N ALA A 238 16.16 4.61 9.08
CA ALA A 238 17.50 5.12 8.79
C ALA A 238 17.90 6.24 9.76
N THR A 239 19.10 6.80 9.58
CA THR A 239 19.73 7.74 10.51
C THR A 239 20.12 9.08 9.88
N GLN A 240 19.66 9.37 8.66
CA GLN A 240 19.97 10.65 8.01
C GLN A 240 19.15 11.80 8.63
N PHE A 241 17.92 11.52 9.04
CA PHE A 241 17.06 12.50 9.71
C PHE A 241 17.30 12.48 11.23
N PRO A 242 16.96 13.55 11.97
CA PRO A 242 17.11 13.60 13.42
C PRO A 242 16.44 12.42 14.13
N GLU A 243 16.96 12.01 15.29
CA GLU A 243 16.55 10.80 16.02
C GLU A 243 15.03 10.71 16.26
N ASN A 244 14.35 11.85 16.48
CA ASN A 244 12.91 11.86 16.68
C ASN A 244 12.08 11.45 15.44
N TYR A 245 12.71 11.26 14.28
CA TYR A 245 12.08 10.73 13.07
C TYR A 245 12.12 9.21 12.99
N PHE A 246 12.97 8.54 13.79
CA PHE A 246 13.06 7.09 13.81
C PHE A 246 11.70 6.49 14.22
N ASP A 247 11.25 5.47 13.48
CA ASP A 247 9.91 4.87 13.52
C ASP A 247 8.74 5.83 13.24
N SER A 248 8.98 7.04 12.72
CA SER A 248 7.91 7.85 12.15
C SER A 248 7.44 7.24 10.83
N LEU A 249 6.13 7.31 10.59
CA LEU A 249 5.50 6.94 9.33
C LEU A 249 5.50 8.12 8.37
N PHE A 250 5.92 7.89 7.13
CA PHE A 250 5.79 8.82 6.03
C PHE A 250 4.76 8.30 5.04
N VAL A 251 3.77 9.14 4.73
CA VAL A 251 2.59 8.73 3.96
C VAL A 251 2.36 9.69 2.82
N THR A 252 2.24 9.15 1.61
CA THR A 252 1.84 9.93 0.44
C THR A 252 0.32 10.09 0.40
N LEU A 253 -0.15 11.34 0.25
CA LEU A 253 -1.56 11.66 0.03
C LEU A 253 -1.74 12.07 -1.42
N TRP A 254 -2.39 11.20 -2.20
CA TRP A 254 -2.34 11.27 -3.66
C TRP A 254 -3.28 12.31 -4.27
N ASN A 255 -4.42 12.63 -3.65
CA ASN A 255 -5.49 13.36 -4.34
C ASN A 255 -5.51 14.87 -4.08
N SER A 256 -6.15 15.62 -4.99
CA SER A 256 -6.29 17.09 -4.93
C SER A 256 -7.44 17.54 -4.03
N VAL A 257 -7.43 17.07 -2.79
CA VAL A 257 -8.25 17.61 -1.70
C VAL A 257 -7.44 18.62 -0.90
N ARG A 258 -8.12 19.45 -0.10
CA ARG A 258 -7.43 20.26 0.91
C ARG A 258 -6.57 19.31 1.77
N ASP A 259 -5.33 19.70 2.00
CA ASP A 259 -4.36 18.90 2.74
C ASP A 259 -3.85 17.60 2.09
N GLY A 260 -4.18 17.37 0.81
CA GLY A 260 -3.60 16.31 -0.02
C GLY A 260 -2.35 16.76 -0.80
N GLN A 261 -2.01 15.99 -1.84
CA GLN A 261 -0.89 16.20 -2.78
C GLN A 261 0.44 16.48 -2.07
N ARG A 262 0.76 15.65 -1.09
CA ARG A 262 1.91 15.84 -0.19
C ARG A 262 2.36 14.52 0.42
N VAL A 263 3.54 14.55 1.04
CA VAL A 263 3.92 13.58 2.07
C VAL A 263 3.59 14.18 3.43
N VAL A 264 2.96 13.40 4.29
CA VAL A 264 2.80 13.73 5.72
C VAL A 264 3.63 12.79 6.59
N ARG A 265 4.03 13.27 7.76
CA ARG A 265 4.70 12.50 8.80
C ARG A 265 3.75 12.26 9.97
N VAL A 266 3.79 11.05 10.52
CA VAL A 266 3.08 10.66 11.73
C VAL A 266 4.06 9.95 12.66
N ASP A 267 4.25 10.46 13.88
CA ASP A 267 4.85 9.67 14.96
C ASP A 267 3.73 8.83 15.61
N PRO A 268 3.68 7.50 15.37
CA PRO A 268 2.59 6.67 15.85
C PRO A 268 2.49 6.66 17.38
N LYS A 269 3.57 6.95 18.11
CA LYS A 269 3.60 6.99 19.58
C LYS A 269 2.97 8.28 20.14
N ARG A 270 2.79 9.30 19.30
CA ARG A 270 2.15 10.58 19.66
C ARG A 270 0.70 10.70 19.21
N VAL A 271 0.20 9.72 18.46
CA VAL A 271 -1.20 9.70 18.05
C VAL A 271 -2.07 9.42 19.29
N PRO A 272 -2.99 10.33 19.67
CA PRO A 272 -3.83 10.13 20.84
C PRO A 272 -4.89 9.06 20.56
N ARG A 273 -5.41 8.40 21.60
CA ARG A 273 -6.43 7.34 21.46
C ARG A 273 -7.68 7.75 20.67
N ASN A 274 -8.06 9.02 20.70
CA ASN A 274 -9.14 9.56 19.87
C ASN A 274 -8.61 10.79 19.09
N PRO A 275 -7.97 10.58 17.92
CA PRO A 275 -7.36 11.65 17.13
C PRO A 275 -8.35 12.72 16.70
N ALA A 276 -9.56 12.30 16.27
CA ALA A 276 -10.60 13.21 15.81
C ALA A 276 -11.08 14.13 16.94
N ALA A 277 -11.37 13.59 18.12
CA ALA A 277 -11.78 14.41 19.27
C ALA A 277 -10.66 15.31 19.79
N ALA A 278 -9.41 14.89 19.65
CA ALA A 278 -8.23 15.68 20.03
C ALA A 278 -7.83 16.74 18.98
N GLY A 279 -8.46 16.74 17.79
CA GLY A 279 -8.06 17.61 16.69
C GLY A 279 -6.65 17.34 16.17
N TYR A 280 -6.16 16.11 16.32
CA TYR A 280 -4.83 15.72 15.86
C TYR A 280 -4.77 15.69 14.33
N THR A 281 -3.73 16.30 13.75
CA THR A 281 -3.48 16.28 12.31
C THR A 281 -2.04 15.84 12.04
N PRO A 282 -1.80 15.02 11.01
CA PRO A 282 -0.44 14.62 10.65
C PRO A 282 0.39 15.82 10.19
N GLU A 283 1.70 15.78 10.44
CA GLU A 283 2.62 16.88 10.14
C GLU A 283 2.87 16.95 8.62
N PRO A 284 2.63 18.07 7.92
CA PRO A 284 3.08 18.23 6.54
C PRO A 284 4.60 18.08 6.45
N PHE A 285 5.09 17.27 5.50
CA PHE A 285 6.52 17.01 5.34
C PHE A 285 7.05 17.47 3.98
N VAL A 286 6.58 16.88 2.87
CA VAL A 286 6.91 17.34 1.51
C VAL A 286 5.64 17.87 0.86
N THR A 287 5.61 19.15 0.52
CA THR A 287 4.46 19.81 -0.12
C THR A 287 4.79 20.27 -1.54
N GLY A 288 3.76 20.59 -2.34
CA GLY A 288 3.95 21.05 -3.73
C GLY A 288 4.09 19.91 -4.73
N LEU A 289 3.73 18.69 -4.32
CA LEU A 289 3.59 17.53 -5.20
C LEU A 289 2.24 17.61 -5.91
N ILE A 290 2.02 16.74 -6.90
CA ILE A 290 0.77 16.67 -7.65
C ILE A 290 0.07 15.34 -7.45
N ARG A 291 0.79 14.22 -7.63
CA ARG A 291 0.25 12.87 -7.40
C ARG A 291 1.34 11.98 -6.80
N PRO A 292 1.80 12.24 -5.55
CA PRO A 292 2.76 11.36 -4.91
C PRO A 292 2.12 9.97 -4.75
N ILE A 293 2.75 8.96 -5.35
CA ILE A 293 2.22 7.59 -5.39
C ILE A 293 2.94 6.70 -4.41
N ASP A 294 4.23 6.96 -4.17
CA ASP A 294 5.02 6.15 -3.25
C ASP A 294 6.18 6.89 -2.59
N VAL A 295 6.65 6.38 -1.45
CA VAL A 295 7.78 6.89 -0.69
C VAL A 295 8.63 5.73 -0.14
N ALA A 296 9.95 5.78 -0.33
CA ALA A 296 10.89 4.76 0.14
C ALA A 296 12.12 5.40 0.81
N ILE A 297 12.89 4.58 1.54
CA ILE A 297 14.16 4.98 2.14
C ILE A 297 15.29 4.59 1.19
N ALA A 298 16.15 5.54 0.85
CA ALA A 298 17.35 5.31 0.05
C ALA A 298 18.50 4.73 0.90
N PRO A 299 19.52 4.12 0.27
CA PRO A 299 20.66 3.53 0.99
C PRO A 299 21.44 4.52 1.86
N ASP A 300 21.44 5.80 1.49
CA ASP A 300 22.07 6.88 2.28
C ASP A 300 21.18 7.39 3.43
N GLY A 301 20.00 6.81 3.61
CA GLY A 301 19.01 7.17 4.62
C GLY A 301 18.12 8.36 4.28
N SER A 302 18.25 8.94 3.08
CA SER A 302 17.29 9.93 2.59
C SER A 302 15.95 9.28 2.25
N LEU A 303 14.89 10.09 2.13
CA LEU A 303 13.64 9.61 1.56
C LEU A 303 13.59 9.88 0.06
N VAL A 304 12.90 9.02 -0.67
CA VAL A 304 12.65 9.18 -2.09
C VAL A 304 11.15 9.10 -2.34
N VAL A 305 10.61 10.06 -3.09
CA VAL A 305 9.17 10.18 -3.36
C VAL A 305 8.93 10.13 -4.87
N ALA A 306 8.10 9.20 -5.31
CA ALA A 306 7.66 9.11 -6.70
C ALA A 306 6.38 9.93 -6.92
N ASP A 307 6.39 10.86 -7.88
CA ASP A 307 5.20 11.61 -8.31
C ASP A 307 4.70 11.11 -9.68
N TYR A 308 3.50 10.54 -9.68
CA TYR A 308 2.89 9.86 -10.81
C TYR A 308 2.73 10.74 -12.05
N ILE A 309 2.28 11.98 -11.90
CA ILE A 309 1.87 12.81 -13.05
C ILE A 309 3.09 13.45 -13.71
N TYR A 310 4.07 13.89 -12.92
CA TYR A 310 5.30 14.43 -13.48
C TYR A 310 6.26 13.33 -13.96
N GLY A 311 6.11 12.09 -13.48
CA GLY A 311 7.11 11.05 -13.69
C GLY A 311 8.44 11.39 -13.00
N HIS A 312 8.40 12.27 -11.99
CA HIS A 312 9.57 12.69 -11.23
C HIS A 312 9.77 11.80 -10.01
N VAL A 313 11.05 11.59 -9.68
CA VAL A 313 11.49 10.97 -8.45
C VAL A 313 12.26 12.04 -7.67
N TRP A 314 11.77 12.39 -6.48
CA TRP A 314 12.35 13.42 -5.62
C TRP A 314 13.17 12.77 -4.51
N GLN A 315 14.42 13.17 -4.35
CA GLN A 315 15.21 12.83 -3.17
C GLN A 315 15.03 13.92 -2.10
N VAL A 316 14.79 13.50 -0.86
CA VAL A 316 14.52 14.37 0.28
C VAL A 316 15.54 14.05 1.37
N SER A 317 16.51 14.97 1.52
CA SER A 317 17.59 14.84 2.49
C SER A 317 17.52 15.89 3.60
N TYR A 318 18.03 15.54 4.77
CA TYR A 318 18.18 16.49 5.87
C TYR A 318 19.45 17.32 5.67
N ALA A 319 19.31 18.65 5.64
CA ALA A 319 20.42 19.58 5.43
C ALA A 319 20.93 20.24 6.73
N GLY A 320 20.39 19.86 7.89
CA GLY A 320 20.85 20.37 9.18
C GLY A 320 22.12 19.67 9.65
N ALA A 321 22.88 20.30 10.54
CA ALA A 321 23.99 19.64 11.23
C ALA A 321 23.44 18.51 12.13
N PRO A 322 24.12 17.36 12.22
CA PRO A 322 23.72 16.24 13.07
C PRO A 322 23.68 16.61 14.56
#